data_AF-A0A0E3YYY1-F1
#
_entry.id   AF-A0A0E3YYY1-F1
#
_cell.length_a   1.000
_cell.length_b   1.000
_cell.length_c   1.000
_cell.angle_alpha   90.00
_cell.angle_beta   90.00
_cell.angle_gamma   90.00
#
_symmetry.space_group_name_H-M   'P 1'
#
loop_
_entity.id
_entity.type
_entity.pdbx_description
1 polymer ?
#
loop_
_entity_poly.entity_id
_entity_poly.type
_entity_poly.pdbx_seq_one_letter_code
_entity_poly.pdbx_strand_id
1 'polypeptide(L)'
;MDPTAQHRVVFDFEIGFGNGGDLRGRDFRLDIEGRDIDDAALARRLVDDLRLLMVETVRVRNKRIVAEPHKRPAAAAHEGELRQ
;
A
#
# COMPACT_ATOMS: atom_id res chain seq x y z
N MET A 1 22.15 1.39 -8.73
CA MET A 1 20.73 1.44 -8.30
C MET A 1 20.66 0.79 -6.96
N ASP A 2 20.13 1.46 -5.96
CA ASP A 2 19.99 0.90 -4.61
C ASP A 2 18.79 -0.06 -4.58
N PRO A 3 19.00 -1.38 -4.39
CA PRO A 3 17.92 -2.35 -4.33
C PRO A 3 17.02 -2.20 -3.10
N THR A 4 17.33 -1.28 -2.17
CA THR A 4 16.57 -1.03 -0.94
C THR A 4 15.60 0.17 -1.02
N ALA A 5 15.59 0.90 -2.15
CA ALA A 5 14.70 2.04 -2.36
C ALA A 5 13.22 1.58 -2.42
N GLN A 6 12.57 1.62 -1.26
CA GLN A 6 11.14 1.31 -1.12
C GLN A 6 10.32 2.51 -1.60
N HIS A 7 9.37 2.24 -2.48
CA HIS A 7 8.45 3.24 -3.02
C HIS A 7 7.07 3.03 -2.45
N ARG A 8 6.34 4.12 -2.30
CA ARG A 8 4.93 4.12 -1.94
C ARG A 8 4.14 4.84 -3.00
N VAL A 9 2.96 4.30 -3.30
CA VAL A 9 1.96 5.05 -4.03
C VAL A 9 1.06 5.78 -3.04
N VAL A 10 0.87 7.08 -3.27
CA VAL A 10 -0.08 7.94 -2.56
C VAL A 10 -1.23 8.24 -3.50
N PHE A 11 -2.46 8.03 -3.07
CA PHE A 11 -3.63 8.18 -3.93
C PHE A 11 -4.91 8.37 -3.13
N ASP A 12 -5.91 8.93 -3.80
CA ASP A 12 -7.29 8.96 -3.33
C ASP A 12 -8.06 7.83 -3.99
N PHE A 13 -9.07 7.30 -3.30
CA PHE A 13 -9.94 6.29 -3.89
C PHE A 13 -11.40 6.45 -3.49
N GLU A 14 -12.27 5.94 -4.36
CA GLU A 14 -13.69 5.73 -4.10
C GLU A 14 -14.04 4.31 -4.56
N ILE A 15 -14.62 3.52 -3.64
CA ILE A 15 -15.09 2.15 -3.88
C ILE A 15 -16.60 2.15 -3.73
N GLY A 16 -17.32 1.73 -4.77
CA GLY A 16 -18.75 1.44 -4.69
C GLY A 16 -19.00 -0.05 -4.49
N PHE A 17 -19.95 -0.39 -3.62
CA PHE A 17 -20.32 -1.77 -3.36
C PHE A 17 -21.68 -2.12 -3.98
N GLY A 18 -21.79 -3.31 -4.57
CA GLY A 18 -23.01 -3.79 -5.21
C GLY A 18 -24.15 -4.10 -4.23
N ASN A 19 -23.88 -4.14 -2.92
CA ASN A 19 -24.88 -4.22 -1.86
C ASN A 19 -25.29 -2.83 -1.32
N GLY A 20 -24.82 -1.75 -1.95
CA GLY A 20 -25.08 -0.38 -1.53
C GLY A 20 -24.03 0.17 -0.56
N GLY A 21 -23.84 1.48 -0.62
CA GLY A 21 -22.82 2.20 0.13
C GLY A 21 -21.51 2.38 -0.64
N ASP A 22 -20.60 3.15 -0.04
CA ASP A 22 -19.28 3.43 -0.60
C ASP A 22 -18.20 3.56 0.48
N LEU A 23 -16.94 3.38 0.10
CA LEU A 23 -15.75 3.64 0.91
C LEU A 23 -14.83 4.61 0.18
N ARG A 24 -14.42 5.68 0.88
CA ARG A 24 -13.53 6.70 0.33
C ARG A 24 -12.29 6.88 1.18
N GLY A 25 -11.15 7.05 0.52
CA GLY A 25 -9.87 7.36 1.14
C GLY A 25 -9.21 8.57 0.47
N ARG A 26 -8.48 9.37 1.25
CA ARG A 26 -7.68 10.49 0.76
C ARG A 26 -6.24 10.36 1.24
N ASP A 27 -5.28 10.73 0.39
CA ASP A 27 -3.84 10.63 0.64
C ASP A 27 -3.42 9.24 1.18
N PHE A 28 -4.12 8.18 0.75
CA PHE A 28 -3.89 6.81 1.19
C PHE A 28 -2.56 6.32 0.64
N ARG A 29 -1.83 5.53 1.43
CA ARG A 29 -0.48 5.07 1.09
C ARG A 29 -0.40 3.56 1.05
N LEU A 30 0.21 3.03 -0.01
CA LEU A 30 0.44 1.61 -0.17
C LEU A 30 1.88 1.37 -0.64
N ASP A 31 2.58 0.45 0.01
CA ASP A 31 3.96 0.08 -0.35
C ASP A 31 3.96 -0.68 -1.68
N ILE A 32 4.77 -0.27 -2.65
CA ILE A 32 4.85 -0.94 -3.97
C ILE A 32 6.24 -1.51 -4.22
N GLU A 33 6.28 -2.65 -4.89
CA GLU A 33 7.52 -3.20 -5.43
C GLU A 33 7.85 -2.45 -6.73
N GLY A 34 9.07 -1.97 -6.86
CA GLY A 34 9.50 -1.20 -8.03
C GLY A 34 9.13 0.28 -7.96
N ARG A 35 9.04 0.93 -9.12
CA ARG A 35 8.92 2.40 -9.26
C ARG A 35 7.61 2.85 -9.89
N ASP A 36 6.76 1.90 -10.28
CA ASP A 36 5.47 2.17 -10.90
C ASP A 36 4.47 1.05 -10.60
N ILE A 37 3.20 1.38 -10.70
CA ILE A 37 2.07 0.44 -10.62
C ILE A 37 0.96 1.05 -11.48
N ASP A 38 0.18 0.29 -12.24
CA ASP A 38 -0.98 0.83 -12.95
C ASP A 38 -2.22 0.93 -12.04
N ASP A 39 -3.29 1.58 -12.49
CA ASP A 39 -4.48 1.81 -11.67
C ASP A 39 -5.28 0.53 -11.41
N ALA A 40 -5.27 -0.43 -12.33
CA ALA A 40 -6.00 -1.69 -12.17
C ALA A 40 -5.30 -2.60 -11.16
N ALA A 41 -3.97 -2.70 -11.23
CA ALA A 41 -3.16 -3.40 -10.26
C ALA A 41 -3.27 -2.77 -8.86
N LEU A 42 -3.26 -1.44 -8.78
CA LEU A 42 -3.44 -0.71 -7.52
C LEU A 42 -4.84 -0.93 -6.92
N ALA A 43 -5.89 -0.82 -7.74
CA ALA A 43 -7.26 -1.10 -7.32
C ALA A 43 -7.42 -2.53 -6.80
N ARG A 44 -6.84 -3.51 -7.51
CA ARG A 44 -6.88 -4.90 -7.09
C ARG A 44 -6.22 -5.10 -5.73
N ARG A 45 -5.02 -4.54 -5.56
CA ARG A 45 -4.26 -4.67 -4.32
C ARG A 45 -4.95 -3.98 -3.14
N LEU A 46 -5.55 -2.81 -3.36
CA LEU A 46 -6.38 -2.14 -2.35
C LEU A 46 -7.53 -3.04 -1.87
N VAL A 47 -8.25 -3.67 -2.79
CA VAL A 47 -9.38 -4.56 -2.47
C VAL A 47 -8.91 -5.81 -1.73
N ASP A 48 -7.82 -6.43 -2.19
CA ASP A 48 -7.25 -7.63 -1.58
C ASP A 48 -6.69 -7.35 -0.17
N ASP A 49 -5.93 -6.26 0.01
CA ASP A 49 -5.30 -5.90 1.29
C ASP A 49 -6.36 -5.51 2.35
N LEU A 50 -7.41 -4.78 1.94
CA LEU A 50 -8.52 -4.42 2.81
C LEU A 50 -9.57 -5.53 2.95
N ARG A 51 -9.41 -6.65 2.22
CA ARG A 51 -10.31 -7.82 2.22
C ARG A 51 -11.77 -7.45 1.98
N LEU A 52 -12.00 -6.56 1.01
CA LEU A 52 -13.34 -6.05 0.71
C LEU A 52 -14.14 -7.06 -0.13
N LEU A 53 -15.43 -7.20 0.18
CA LEU A 53 -16.37 -8.04 -0.56
C LEU A 53 -17.37 -7.18 -1.33
N MET A 54 -17.94 -7.75 -2.40
CA MET A 54 -19.00 -7.11 -3.22
C MET A 54 -18.60 -5.75 -3.83
N VAL A 55 -17.30 -5.55 -4.11
CA VAL A 55 -16.82 -4.38 -4.82
C VAL A 55 -17.34 -4.39 -6.25
N GLU A 56 -18.05 -3.33 -6.64
CA GLU A 56 -18.58 -3.15 -7.99
C GLU A 56 -17.71 -2.19 -8.80
N THR A 57 -17.28 -1.09 -8.18
CA THR A 57 -16.44 -0.09 -8.84
C THR A 57 -15.30 0.34 -7.93
N VAL A 58 -14.15 0.62 -8.54
CA VAL A 58 -12.99 1.25 -7.89
C VAL A 58 -12.52 2.39 -8.77
N ARG A 59 -12.37 3.58 -8.19
CA ARG A 59 -11.83 4.76 -8.86
C ARG A 59 -10.62 5.25 -8.09
N VAL A 60 -9.49 5.35 -8.76
CA VAL A 60 -8.25 5.92 -8.24
C VAL A 60 -8.11 7.35 -8.75
N ARG A 61 -7.68 8.27 -7.89
CA ARG A 61 -7.42 9.68 -8.23
C ARG A 61 -6.16 10.18 -7.52
N ASN A 62 -5.62 11.30 -8.01
CA ASN A 62 -4.49 12.00 -7.41
C ASN A 62 -3.28 11.09 -7.10
N LYS A 63 -3.09 10.07 -7.94
CA LYS A 63 -2.05 9.05 -7.77
C LYS A 63 -0.68 9.65 -8.04
N ARG A 64 0.24 9.42 -7.11
CA ARG A 64 1.66 9.78 -7.24
C ARG A 64 2.53 8.79 -6.50
N ILE A 65 3.77 8.63 -6.96
CA ILE A 65 4.73 7.74 -6.32
C ILE A 65 5.75 8.58 -5.57
N VAL A 66 6.05 8.15 -4.35
CA VAL A 66 7.03 8.78 -3.47
C VAL A 66 8.09 7.77 -3.08
N ALA A 67 9.36 8.19 -3.11
CA ALA A 67 10.45 7.43 -2.53
C ALA A 67 10.55 7.81 -1.05
N GLU A 68 10.16 6.90 -0.16
CA GLU A 68 10.21 7.10 1.29
C GLU A 68 11.11 6.03 1.90
N PRO A 69 12.31 6.35 2.42
CA PRO A 69 13.11 5.38 3.15
C PRO A 69 12.35 4.94 4.42
N HIS A 70 12.13 3.63 4.58
CA HIS A 70 11.44 3.09 5.74
C HIS A 70 12.22 3.46 7.03
N LYS A 71 11.56 4.13 7.99
CA LYS A 71 12.03 4.23 9.38
C LYS A 71 11.85 2.90 10.13
N ARG A 72 12.43 1.82 9.62
CA ARG A 72 12.68 0.62 10.43
C ARG A 72 14.18 0.38 10.39
N PRO A 73 14.91 0.56 11.50
CA PRO A 73 16.18 -0.13 11.63
C PRO A 73 15.86 -1.61 11.44
N ALA A 74 16.66 -2.32 10.64
CA ALA A 74 16.68 -3.77 10.70
C ALA A 74 16.70 -4.15 12.19
N ALA A 75 15.81 -5.04 12.62
CA ALA A 75 15.80 -5.51 13.99
C ALA A 75 17.24 -5.89 14.33
N ALA A 76 17.89 -5.12 15.20
CA ALA A 76 19.16 -5.51 15.77
C ALA A 76 18.87 -6.85 16.44
N ALA A 77 19.52 -7.90 15.93
CA ALA A 77 19.45 -9.23 16.48
C ALA A 77 19.56 -9.11 18.01
N HIS A 78 18.50 -9.47 18.72
CA HIS A 78 18.59 -9.65 20.16
C HIS A 78 19.26 -11.01 20.40
N GLU A 79 20.52 -11.11 19.99
CA GLU A 79 21.46 -12.11 20.48
C GLU A 79 21.91 -11.66 21.87
N GLY A 80 20.96 -11.72 22.81
CA GLY A 80 21.25 -11.77 24.24
C GLY A 80 21.73 -13.16 24.58
N GLU A 81 23.02 -13.40 24.35
CA GLU A 81 23.80 -14.51 24.85
C GLU A 81 23.56 -14.68 26.37
N LEU A 82 22.73 -15.65 26.77
CA LEU A 82 22.68 -16.10 28.16
C LEU A 82 23.84 -17.08 28.37
N ARG A 83 25.02 -16.53 28.69
CA ARG A 83 26.14 -17.28 29.22
C ARG A 83 26.07 -17.29 30.74
N GLN A 84 25.97 -18.53 31.26
CA GLN A 84 26.42 -19.07 32.55
C GLN A 84 25.78 -18.54 33.84
#